data_AF-A0A941WCK9-F1
#
_entry.id   AF-A0A941WCK9-F1
#
_cell.length_a   1.000
_cell.length_b   1.000
_cell.length_c   1.000
_cell.angle_alpha   90.00
_cell.angle_beta   90.00
_cell.angle_gamma   90.00
#
_symmetry.space_group_name_H-M   'P 1'
#
loop_
_entity.id
_entity.type
_entity.pdbx_description
1 polymer ?
#
loop_
_entity_poly.entity_id
_entity_poly.type
_entity_poly.pdbx_seq_one_letter_code
_entity_poly.pdbx_strand_id
1 'polypeptide(L)'
;MSEKKKKWRKFRHRVVKALAYAFFYPYSVMRYGIHVESMKRPGKQPYLLLSNHQTAFDQFFVGMIYRGPVYYVASEDLFSNGFVSGLLRYAVAPIPIRKQTTDIRSVMNCIKVAKEGGTIAIAPEGNRTFSGRTEYIKPSIVGLVRVLKLPVAFIRIEGGYGVQPRWSDVV
;
A
#
# COMPACT_ATOMS: atom_id res chain seq x y z
N MET A 1 15.40 -21.44 -24.16
CA MET A 1 14.30 -20.50 -24.48
C MET A 1 13.92 -19.76 -23.19
N SER A 2 14.35 -18.50 -23.02
CA SER A 2 14.13 -17.75 -21.77
C SER A 2 12.64 -17.46 -21.59
N GLU A 3 11.98 -18.08 -20.61
CA GLU A 3 10.66 -17.65 -20.15
C GLU A 3 10.70 -16.13 -19.91
N LYS A 4 9.87 -15.37 -20.64
CA LYS A 4 9.73 -13.93 -20.39
C LYS A 4 9.23 -13.76 -18.96
N LYS A 5 10.10 -13.39 -18.03
CA LYS A 5 9.75 -13.13 -16.63
C LYS A 5 8.55 -12.19 -16.59
N LYS A 6 7.42 -12.68 -16.09
CA LYS A 6 6.16 -11.94 -16.01
C LYS A 6 6.36 -10.66 -15.19
N LYS A 7 6.26 -9.50 -15.84
CA LYS A 7 6.40 -8.17 -15.19
C LYS A 7 5.32 -7.97 -14.14
N TRP A 8 5.71 -7.44 -12.99
CA TRP A 8 4.80 -7.01 -11.93
C TRP A 8 4.07 -5.73 -12.35
N ARG A 9 4.83 -4.70 -12.77
CA ARG A 9 4.29 -3.42 -13.20
C ARG A 9 3.68 -3.54 -14.59
N LYS A 10 2.41 -3.13 -14.70
CA LYS A 10 1.64 -3.15 -15.95
C LYS A 10 0.95 -1.82 -16.18
N PHE A 11 0.74 -1.46 -17.44
CA PHE A 11 0.05 -0.22 -17.82
C PHE A 11 -1.34 -0.11 -17.18
N ARG A 12 -2.08 -1.23 -17.16
CA ARG A 12 -3.41 -1.30 -16.53
C ARG A 12 -3.43 -0.85 -15.06
N HIS A 13 -2.36 -1.09 -14.29
CA HIS A 13 -2.32 -0.69 -12.88
C HIS A 13 -2.38 0.84 -12.74
N ARG A 14 -1.81 1.58 -13.71
CA ARG A 14 -1.91 3.04 -13.77
C ARG A 14 -3.34 3.48 -14.10
N VAL A 15 -3.97 2.83 -15.08
CA VAL A 15 -5.35 3.13 -15.51
C VAL A 15 -6.34 2.86 -14.39
N VAL A 16 -6.30 1.66 -13.80
CA VAL A 16 -7.15 1.28 -12.66
C VAL A 16 -6.99 2.26 -11.51
N LYS A 17 -5.75 2.60 -11.15
CA LYS A 17 -5.47 3.58 -10.11
C LYS A 17 -6.09 4.95 -10.41
N ALA A 18 -5.91 5.46 -11.64
CA ALA A 18 -6.46 6.74 -12.05
C ALA A 18 -7.99 6.76 -11.97
N LEU A 19 -8.65 5.71 -12.46
CA LEU A 19 -10.11 5.57 -12.36
C LEU A 19 -10.56 5.48 -10.90
N ALA A 20 -9.95 4.58 -10.11
CA ALA A 20 -10.28 4.42 -8.70
C ALA A 20 -10.20 5.75 -7.94
N TYR A 21 -9.21 6.61 -8.23
CA TYR A 21 -9.10 7.90 -7.56
C TYR A 21 -9.99 8.99 -8.14
N ALA A 22 -10.33 8.95 -9.43
CA ALA A 22 -11.32 9.85 -10.00
C ALA A 22 -12.68 9.70 -9.29
N PHE A 23 -13.04 8.48 -8.85
CA PHE A 23 -14.26 8.24 -8.08
C PHE A 23 -14.06 8.40 -6.56
N PHE A 24 -13.00 7.82 -6.01
CA PHE A 24 -12.82 7.76 -4.56
C PHE A 24 -12.40 9.10 -3.94
N TYR A 25 -11.67 9.96 -4.68
CA TYR A 25 -11.29 11.29 -4.18
C TYR A 25 -12.50 12.20 -3.92
N PRO A 26 -13.40 12.48 -4.88
CA PRO A 26 -14.56 13.34 -4.63
C PRO A 26 -15.50 12.74 -3.58
N TYR A 27 -15.69 11.42 -3.59
CA TYR A 27 -16.43 10.72 -2.54
C TYR A 27 -15.85 11.00 -1.15
N SER A 28 -14.53 10.85 -0.99
CA SER A 28 -13.87 11.04 0.29
C SER A 28 -13.91 12.50 0.76
N VAL A 29 -13.80 13.46 -0.15
CA VAL A 29 -13.95 14.89 0.16
C VAL A 29 -15.38 15.19 0.63
N MET A 30 -16.39 14.72 -0.11
CA MET A 30 -17.79 14.96 0.22
C MET A 30 -18.22 14.28 1.53
N ARG A 31 -17.77 13.04 1.77
CA ARG A 31 -18.22 12.21 2.90
C ARG A 31 -17.44 12.46 4.18
N TYR A 32 -16.14 12.79 4.08
CA TYR A 32 -15.22 12.87 5.22
C TYR A 32 -14.47 14.20 5.31
N GLY A 33 -14.59 15.11 4.34
CA GLY A 33 -13.89 16.39 4.36
C GLY A 33 -12.36 16.26 4.31
N ILE A 34 -11.83 15.29 3.56
CA ILE A 34 -10.38 15.02 3.57
C ILE A 34 -9.56 16.19 3.03
N HIS A 35 -8.41 16.43 3.66
CA HIS A 35 -7.37 17.31 3.16
C HIS A 35 -6.14 16.47 2.78
N VAL A 36 -5.64 16.66 1.55
CA VAL A 36 -4.54 15.84 1.00
C VAL A 36 -3.36 16.73 0.63
N GLU A 37 -2.26 16.58 1.37
CA GLU A 37 -0.97 17.16 0.98
C GLU A 37 -0.24 16.20 0.04
N SER A 38 -0.10 16.60 -1.22
CA SER A 38 0.59 15.78 -2.22
C SER A 38 2.11 15.80 -2.01
N MET A 39 2.75 14.66 -2.22
CA MET A 39 4.21 14.60 -2.21
C MET A 39 4.79 15.51 -3.32
N LYS A 40 5.80 16.33 -3.01
CA LYS A 40 6.36 17.32 -3.95
C LYS A 40 7.01 16.73 -5.22
N ARG A 41 7.50 15.48 -5.17
CA ARG A 41 8.19 14.80 -6.29
C ARG A 41 7.73 13.35 -6.47
N PRO A 42 6.43 13.09 -6.65
CA PRO A 42 5.94 11.72 -6.76
C PRO A 42 6.28 11.14 -8.13
N GLY A 43 6.68 9.87 -8.19
CA GLY A 43 6.83 9.13 -9.45
C GLY A 43 8.09 9.40 -10.28
N LYS A 44 9.01 10.28 -9.84
CA LYS A 44 10.33 10.44 -10.48
C LYS A 44 11.25 9.25 -10.24
N GLN A 45 11.10 8.57 -9.11
CA GLN A 45 11.87 7.39 -8.70
C GLN A 45 11.01 6.51 -7.79
N PRO A 46 11.30 5.20 -7.65
CA PRO A 46 10.63 4.36 -6.68
C PRO A 46 11.00 4.75 -5.25
N TYR A 47 10.02 4.69 -4.34
CA TYR A 47 10.21 4.88 -2.90
C TYR A 47 9.81 3.62 -2.13
N LEU A 48 10.29 3.54 -0.89
CA LEU A 48 9.63 2.78 0.17
C LEU A 48 8.79 3.75 1.00
N LEU A 49 7.47 3.66 0.85
CA LEU A 49 6.51 4.46 1.60
C LEU A 49 6.15 3.72 2.90
N LEU A 50 6.37 4.39 4.02
CA LEU A 50 5.95 3.92 5.34
C LEU A 50 4.76 4.77 5.79
N SER A 51 3.59 4.14 5.90
CA SER A 51 2.36 4.81 6.36
C SER A 51 1.91 4.21 7.68
N ASN A 52 1.39 5.03 8.59
CA ASN A 52 0.57 4.49 9.68
C ASN A 52 -0.71 3.84 9.11
N HIS A 53 -1.36 2.98 9.90
CA HIS A 53 -2.55 2.24 9.46
C HIS A 53 -3.74 2.51 10.38
N GLN A 54 -4.71 3.28 9.90
CA GLN A 54 -5.91 3.71 10.62
C GLN A 54 -7.19 3.07 10.07
N THR A 55 -7.37 3.04 8.74
CA THR A 55 -8.63 2.63 8.09
C THR A 55 -8.41 1.50 7.09
N ALA A 56 -9.49 0.88 6.59
CA ALA A 56 -9.41 -0.03 5.46
C ALA A 56 -9.05 0.69 4.15
N PHE A 57 -9.28 2.01 4.08
CA PHE A 57 -9.10 2.84 2.89
C PHE A 57 -7.73 3.52 2.79
N ASP A 58 -6.82 3.29 3.74
CA ASP A 58 -5.49 3.93 3.77
C ASP A 58 -4.70 3.75 2.46
N GLN A 59 -4.90 2.61 1.79
CA GLN A 59 -4.28 2.31 0.51
C GLN A 59 -4.73 3.26 -0.62
N PHE A 60 -5.93 3.81 -0.52
CA PHE A 60 -6.39 4.83 -1.44
C PHE A 60 -5.75 6.18 -1.09
N PHE A 61 -5.76 6.57 0.19
CA PHE A 61 -5.18 7.83 0.65
C PHE A 61 -3.67 7.94 0.36
N VAL A 62 -2.89 6.90 0.67
CA VAL A 62 -1.44 6.87 0.36
C VAL A 62 -1.18 7.07 -1.13
N GLY A 63 -2.03 6.54 -2.01
CA GLY A 63 -1.83 6.72 -3.44
C GLY A 63 -2.37 8.04 -3.99
N MET A 64 -3.27 8.74 -3.28
CA MET A 64 -3.59 10.14 -3.57
C MET A 64 -2.39 11.04 -3.30
N ILE A 65 -1.71 10.82 -2.17
CA ILE A 65 -0.48 11.53 -1.77
C ILE A 65 0.66 11.23 -2.75
N TYR A 66 0.82 9.96 -3.13
CA TYR A 66 1.83 9.50 -4.09
C TYR A 66 1.23 9.14 -5.45
N ARG A 67 1.27 10.09 -6.39
CA ARG A 67 0.66 9.92 -7.74
C ARG A 67 1.38 8.90 -8.65
N GLY A 68 2.58 8.41 -8.30
CA GLY A 68 3.31 7.38 -9.06
C GLY A 68 2.81 5.93 -8.88
N PRO A 69 3.38 4.92 -9.57
CA PRO A 69 2.95 3.52 -9.42
C PRO A 69 3.29 3.00 -8.02
N VAL A 70 2.27 2.67 -7.22
CA VAL A 70 2.40 2.18 -5.85
C VAL A 70 1.85 0.76 -5.73
N TYR A 71 2.57 -0.08 -5.00
CA TYR A 71 2.22 -1.48 -4.72
C TYR A 71 2.24 -1.69 -3.21
N TYR A 72 1.08 -1.99 -2.64
CA TYR A 72 0.94 -2.21 -1.19
C TYR A 72 1.36 -3.60 -0.80
N VAL A 73 2.10 -3.70 0.30
CA VAL A 73 2.29 -4.95 1.03
C VAL A 73 1.01 -5.23 1.82
N ALA A 74 0.34 -6.34 1.54
CA ALA A 74 -0.96 -6.69 2.11
C ALA A 74 -0.99 -8.15 2.58
N SER A 75 -1.71 -8.41 3.67
CA SER A 75 -1.83 -9.76 4.25
C SER A 75 -2.34 -10.77 3.24
N GLU A 76 -1.84 -12.02 3.29
CA GLU A 76 -2.43 -13.12 2.52
C GLU A 76 -3.93 -13.31 2.82
N ASP A 77 -4.37 -12.96 4.04
CA ASP A 77 -5.77 -13.03 4.48
C ASP A 77 -6.71 -12.16 3.62
N LEU A 78 -6.21 -11.06 3.04
CA LEU A 78 -7.00 -10.22 2.13
C LEU A 78 -7.39 -10.97 0.84
N PHE A 79 -6.69 -12.06 0.54
CA PHE A 79 -6.84 -12.85 -0.68
C PHE A 79 -7.58 -14.16 -0.46
N SER A 80 -8.17 -14.39 0.71
CA SER A 80 -8.94 -15.59 1.04
C SER A 80 -10.25 -15.70 0.25
N ASN A 81 -10.88 -14.58 -0.07
CA ASN A 81 -12.08 -14.53 -0.91
C ASN A 81 -11.72 -14.62 -2.40
N GLY A 82 -11.86 -15.81 -3.00
CA GLY A 82 -11.33 -16.14 -4.33
C GLY A 82 -11.63 -15.14 -5.46
N PHE A 83 -12.87 -14.66 -5.57
CA PHE A 83 -13.25 -13.69 -6.60
C PHE A 83 -12.60 -12.30 -6.38
N VAL A 84 -12.72 -11.76 -5.17
CA VAL A 84 -12.13 -10.46 -4.78
C VAL A 84 -10.61 -10.50 -4.90
N SER A 85 -10.00 -11.63 -4.52
CA SER A 85 -8.57 -11.90 -4.64
C SER A 85 -8.08 -11.82 -6.09
N GLY A 86 -8.80 -12.45 -7.02
CA GLY A 86 -8.48 -12.40 -8.45
C GLY A 86 -8.53 -10.97 -9.00
N LEU A 87 -9.59 -10.23 -8.65
CA LEU A 87 -9.76 -8.84 -9.07
C LEU A 87 -8.65 -7.93 -8.51
N LEU A 88 -8.37 -7.98 -7.22
CA LEU A 88 -7.31 -7.17 -6.59
C LEU A 88 -5.93 -7.46 -7.20
N ARG A 89 -5.59 -8.74 -7.40
CA ARG A 89 -4.34 -9.15 -8.05
C ARG A 89 -4.26 -8.68 -9.49
N TYR A 90 -5.38 -8.68 -10.22
CA TYR A 90 -5.42 -8.19 -11.59
C TYR A 90 -5.27 -6.67 -11.65
N ALA A 91 -6.03 -5.95 -10.82
CA ALA A 91 -6.27 -4.53 -10.90
C ALA A 91 -5.11 -3.70 -10.34
N VAL A 92 -4.59 -4.08 -9.16
CA VAL A 92 -3.58 -3.31 -8.43
C VAL A 92 -2.33 -4.11 -8.02
N ALA A 93 -2.37 -5.44 -8.16
CA ALA A 93 -1.23 -6.35 -7.91
C ALA A 93 -0.50 -6.08 -6.57
N PRO A 94 -1.20 -6.19 -5.43
CA PRO A 94 -0.59 -6.04 -4.12
C PRO A 94 0.45 -7.14 -3.85
N ILE A 95 1.46 -6.82 -3.05
CA ILE A 95 2.53 -7.72 -2.63
C ILE A 95 2.02 -8.52 -1.42
N PRO A 96 1.79 -9.84 -1.55
CA PRO A 96 1.30 -10.64 -0.43
C PRO A 96 2.38 -10.78 0.64
N ILE A 97 1.96 -10.78 1.91
CA ILE A 97 2.79 -11.12 3.06
C ILE A 97 2.06 -12.04 4.03
N ARG A 98 2.76 -13.07 4.49
CA ARG A 98 2.30 -13.92 5.60
C ARG A 98 2.60 -13.26 6.93
N LYS A 99 1.57 -13.08 7.74
CA LYS A 99 1.73 -12.56 9.10
C LYS A 99 2.41 -13.60 9.99
N GLN A 100 3.07 -13.13 11.04
CA GLN A 100 3.66 -13.94 12.12
C GLN A 100 4.74 -14.96 11.70
N THR A 101 5.22 -14.90 10.46
CA THR A 101 6.30 -15.77 9.96
C THR A 101 7.33 -14.98 9.17
N THR A 102 8.51 -15.57 8.98
CA THR A 102 9.55 -15.01 8.11
C THR A 102 9.16 -15.25 6.66
N ASP A 103 8.71 -14.21 5.97
CA ASP A 103 8.29 -14.29 4.56
C ASP A 103 9.36 -13.77 3.60
N ILE A 104 10.33 -14.63 3.29
CA ILE A 104 11.39 -14.34 2.31
C ILE A 104 10.78 -14.04 0.93
N ARG A 105 9.65 -14.67 0.59
CA ARG A 105 8.99 -14.48 -0.71
C ARG A 105 8.46 -13.07 -0.86
N SER A 106 7.88 -12.48 0.19
CA SER A 106 7.47 -11.07 0.19
C SER A 106 8.64 -10.12 -0.03
N VAL A 107 9.78 -10.38 0.59
CA VAL A 107 10.99 -9.56 0.40
C VAL A 107 11.47 -9.67 -1.05
N MET A 108 11.52 -10.88 -1.62
CA MET A 108 11.88 -11.09 -3.03
C MET A 108 10.90 -10.40 -4.00
N ASN A 109 9.61 -10.41 -3.68
CA ASN A 109 8.60 -9.66 -4.45
C ASN A 109 8.82 -8.15 -4.36
N CYS A 110 9.12 -7.62 -3.18
CA CYS A 110 9.48 -6.21 -2.99
C CYS A 110 10.70 -5.83 -3.86
N ILE A 111 11.78 -6.63 -3.82
CA ILE A 111 12.97 -6.40 -4.65
C ILE A 111 12.60 -6.40 -6.14
N LYS A 112 11.76 -7.34 -6.59
CA LYS A 112 11.32 -7.40 -7.98
C LYS A 112 10.54 -6.14 -8.37
N VAL A 113 9.59 -5.70 -7.54
CA VAL A 113 8.80 -4.48 -7.78
C VAL A 113 9.70 -3.25 -7.86
N ALA A 114 10.65 -3.12 -6.92
CA ALA A 114 11.62 -2.03 -6.90
C ALA A 114 12.46 -1.98 -8.18
N LYS A 115 12.96 -3.13 -8.64
CA LYS A 115 13.73 -3.26 -9.90
C LYS A 115 12.93 -2.87 -11.14
N GLU A 116 11.60 -3.03 -11.11
CA GLU A 116 10.70 -2.61 -12.19
C GLU A 116 10.28 -1.12 -12.10
N GLY A 117 10.85 -0.37 -11.16
CA GLY A 117 10.54 1.03 -10.89
C GLY A 117 9.19 1.24 -10.20
N GLY A 118 8.68 0.21 -9.52
CA GLY A 118 7.48 0.30 -8.70
C GLY A 118 7.81 0.85 -7.31
N THR A 119 6.97 1.76 -6.81
CA THR A 119 7.03 2.22 -5.42
C THR A 119 6.32 1.22 -4.53
N ILE A 120 6.88 0.94 -3.37
CA ILE A 120 6.34 -0.02 -2.42
C ILE A 120 5.76 0.77 -1.26
N ALA A 121 4.56 0.41 -0.82
CA ALA A 121 3.93 1.00 0.35
C ALA A 121 3.66 -0.10 1.38
N ILE A 122 4.04 0.15 2.64
CA ILE A 122 3.83 -0.79 3.73
C ILE A 122 3.41 -0.03 4.99
N ALA A 123 2.46 -0.61 5.71
CA ALA A 123 2.20 -0.24 7.08
C ALA A 123 3.16 -1.02 8.00
N PRO A 124 4.18 -0.39 8.59
CA PRO A 124 5.21 -1.11 9.35
C PRO A 124 4.67 -1.74 10.64
N GLU A 125 3.53 -1.24 11.13
CA GLU A 125 2.75 -1.79 12.25
C GLU A 125 2.12 -3.16 11.90
N GLY A 126 1.86 -3.41 10.61
CA GLY A 126 1.28 -4.66 10.09
C GLY A 126 -0.22 -4.86 10.36
N ASN A 127 -0.85 -3.94 11.08
CA ASN A 127 -2.23 -4.00 11.52
C ASN A 127 -2.82 -2.58 11.64
N ARG A 128 -4.13 -2.43 11.43
CA ARG A 128 -4.84 -1.19 11.78
C ARG A 128 -4.75 -0.96 13.28
N THR A 129 -4.49 0.27 13.70
CA THR A 129 -4.47 0.67 15.11
C THR A 129 -5.79 0.36 15.81
N PHE A 130 -5.71 -0.08 17.07
CA PHE A 130 -6.87 -0.22 17.95
C PHE A 130 -7.17 1.04 18.75
N SER A 131 -6.17 1.90 18.94
CA SER A 131 -6.20 3.05 19.85
C SER A 131 -6.15 4.40 19.15
N GLY A 132 -5.96 4.42 17.83
CA GLY A 132 -5.70 5.65 17.07
C GLY A 132 -4.24 6.10 17.11
N ARG A 133 -3.38 5.43 17.91
CA ARG A 133 -1.95 5.70 18.01
C ARG A 133 -1.16 4.79 17.08
N THR A 134 0.01 5.24 16.64
CA THR A 134 0.96 4.40 15.91
C THR A 134 1.44 3.27 16.82
N GLU A 135 1.28 2.04 16.37
CA GLU A 135 1.68 0.83 17.08
C GLU A 135 3.17 0.51 16.90
N TYR A 136 3.62 -0.55 17.57
CA TYR A 136 4.98 -1.05 17.47
C TYR A 136 5.40 -1.36 16.02
N ILE A 137 6.51 -0.76 15.59
CA ILE A 137 7.15 -1.05 14.31
C ILE A 137 8.13 -2.21 14.48
N LYS A 138 7.90 -3.28 13.72
CA LYS A 138 8.77 -4.47 13.78
C LYS A 138 10.18 -4.15 13.27
N PRO A 139 11.25 -4.62 13.95
CA PRO A 139 12.64 -4.42 13.51
C PRO A 139 12.94 -5.00 12.13
N SER A 140 12.16 -5.97 11.65
CA SER A 140 12.27 -6.54 10.31
C SER A 140 12.13 -5.50 9.19
N ILE A 141 11.46 -4.37 9.45
CA ILE A 141 11.37 -3.24 8.51
C ILE A 141 12.76 -2.65 8.22
N VAL A 142 13.67 -2.64 9.20
CA VAL A 142 15.06 -2.17 9.01
C VAL A 142 15.78 -3.05 8.00
N GLY A 143 15.58 -4.37 8.06
CA GLY A 143 16.11 -5.31 7.08
C GLY A 143 15.60 -5.02 5.66
N LEU A 144 14.29 -4.77 5.54
CA LEU A 144 13.68 -4.41 4.25
C LEU A 144 14.26 -3.12 3.67
N VAL A 145 14.42 -2.07 4.50
CA VAL A 145 15.04 -0.79 4.10
C VAL A 145 16.45 -1.01 3.55
N ARG A 146 17.28 -1.78 4.27
CA ARG A 146 18.67 -2.08 3.87
C ARG A 146 18.76 -2.85 2.55
N VAL A 147 17.86 -3.80 2.33
CA VAL A 147 17.84 -4.64 1.13
C VAL A 147 17.33 -3.86 -0.08
N LEU A 148 16.29 -3.04 0.08
CA LEU A 148 15.68 -2.32 -1.04
C LEU A 148 16.55 -1.16 -1.54
N LYS A 149 17.32 -0.51 -0.65
CA LYS A 149 18.14 0.68 -0.97
C LYS A 149 17.34 1.77 -1.70
N LEU A 150 16.04 1.85 -1.42
CA LEU A 150 15.16 2.88 -1.93
C LEU A 150 15.13 4.07 -0.96
N PRO A 151 14.91 5.29 -1.46
CA PRO A 151 14.58 6.42 -0.60
C PRO A 151 13.31 6.09 0.19
N VAL A 152 13.35 6.35 1.50
CA VAL A 152 12.22 6.13 2.41
C VAL A 152 11.45 7.43 2.55
N ALA A 153 10.13 7.37 2.41
CA ALA A 153 9.25 8.50 2.68
C ALA A 153 8.15 8.07 3.65
N PHE A 154 7.86 8.93 4.62
CA PHE A 154 6.81 8.70 5.60
C PHE A 154 5.53 9.39 5.13
N ILE A 155 4.42 8.69 5.29
CA ILE A 155 3.08 9.21 5.06
C ILE A 155 2.33 9.10 6.38
N ARG A 156 1.65 10.18 6.75
CA ARG A 156 0.83 10.24 7.95
C ARG A 156 -0.62 10.47 7.55
N ILE A 157 -1.48 9.59 8.04
CA ILE A 157 -2.92 9.71 7.95
C ILE A 157 -3.42 10.08 9.35
N GLU A 158 -4.16 11.17 9.46
CA GLU A 158 -4.75 11.65 10.71
C GLU A 158 -6.28 11.65 10.60
N GLY A 159 -6.98 11.50 11.73
CA GLY A 159 -8.45 11.48 11.78
C GLY A 159 -9.10 10.16 11.34
N GLY A 160 -8.39 9.31 10.59
CA GLY A 160 -8.92 8.04 10.07
C GLY A 160 -9.51 7.13 11.14
N TYR A 161 -8.86 7.04 12.32
CA TYR A 161 -9.37 6.24 13.43
C TYR A 161 -10.74 6.69 13.94
N GLY A 162 -11.02 8.01 13.95
CA GLY A 162 -12.32 8.53 14.36
C GLY A 162 -13.43 8.31 13.33
N VAL A 163 -13.06 8.05 12.06
CA VAL A 163 -14.00 7.83 10.95
C VAL A 163 -14.35 6.35 10.79
N GLN A 164 -13.34 5.48 10.83
CA GLN A 164 -13.51 4.04 10.64
C GLN A 164 -12.60 3.28 11.62
N PRO A 165 -12.94 3.28 12.92
CA PRO A 165 -12.17 2.55 13.91
C PRO A 165 -12.24 1.05 13.63
N ARG A 166 -11.15 0.35 13.94
CA ARG A 166 -10.99 -1.07 13.63
C ARG A 166 -12.09 -1.98 14.19
N TRP A 167 -12.65 -1.62 15.35
CA TRP A 167 -13.65 -2.38 16.09
C TRP A 167 -15.09 -2.09 15.65
N SER A 168 -15.30 -1.13 14.73
CA SER A 168 -16.63 -0.80 14.24
C SER A 168 -16.97 -1.61 12.98
N ASP A 169 -18.23 -2.07 12.93
CA ASP A 169 -18.81 -2.73 11.76
C ASP A 169 -19.39 -1.74 10.74
N VAL A 170 -19.30 -0.43 11.02
CA VAL A 170 -19.79 0.63 10.13
C VAL A 170 -18.73 0.87 9.05
N VAL A 171 -19.05 0.50 7.81
CA VAL A 171 -18.23 0.73 6.61
C VAL A 171 -18.60 2.06 5.96
#